data_AF-A0A2P4SHB5-F1
#
_entry.id   AF-A0A2P4SHB5-F1
#
_cell.length_a   1.000
_cell.length_b   1.000
_cell.length_c   1.000
_cell.angle_alpha   90.00
_cell.angle_beta   90.00
_cell.angle_gamma   90.00
#
_symmetry.space_group_name_H-M   'P 1'
#
loop_
_entity.id
_entity.type
_entity.pdbx_description
1 polymer ?
#
loop_
_entity_poly.entity_id
_entity_poly.type
_entity_poly.pdbx_seq_one_letter_code
_entity_poly.pdbx_strand_id
1 'polypeptide(L)'
;LKLINIHVADIIEGKPSIVLGLIWTIIFHFHIEELARTLACTYNQPSLDCSSTVDSSPKARRSAKKSAKIKERWKISATKALLFWAKEQCSPYGSISVTDFKSSWRSGLPFLAIINALRPGLIDLEEAKARSNKENLDEAFRIAESELNIPRLLEPEDVDVMNPDEKSIMTYVAQFLQYSRNMPESEDMQGKVTETMSWLAVQRKKLATLLMDTENETYYQKYKEMMSFMEAFNQEKKAFLPLLSSKRNEAELSEGQQQMKEEWSKLVSQVRGNSNSPCCMCECDGCESLNLDQEYAHGKTGR
;
A
#
# COMPACT_ATOMS: atom_id res chain seq x y z
N LEU A 1 -0.71 20.62 -0.12
CA LEU A 1 0.69 21.10 -0.25
C LEU A 1 0.92 22.35 0.59
N LYS A 2 2.06 22.50 1.27
CA LYS A 2 2.42 23.75 1.99
C LYS A 2 3.76 24.24 1.45
N LEU A 3 3.73 25.42 0.86
CA LEU A 3 4.88 26.12 0.28
C LEU A 3 5.46 27.03 1.36
N ILE A 4 6.69 26.77 1.80
CA ILE A 4 7.38 27.58 2.82
C ILE A 4 8.53 28.27 2.11
N ASN A 5 8.60 29.60 2.21
CA ASN A 5 9.62 30.44 1.56
C ASN A 5 9.68 30.25 0.02
N ILE A 6 8.52 30.01 -0.60
CA ILE A 6 8.37 29.94 -2.05
C ILE A 6 7.34 31.00 -2.44
N HIS A 7 7.81 32.12 -3.00
CA HIS A 7 6.93 33.18 -3.52
C HIS A 7 6.84 33.10 -5.04
N VAL A 8 5.70 33.53 -5.60
CA VAL A 8 5.45 33.48 -7.05
C VAL A 8 6.47 34.32 -7.83
N ALA A 9 6.85 35.49 -7.31
CA ALA A 9 7.85 36.35 -7.93
C ALA A 9 9.21 35.64 -8.09
N ASP A 10 9.65 34.91 -7.06
CA ASP A 10 10.90 34.15 -7.10
C ASP A 10 10.92 33.03 -8.16
N ILE A 11 9.74 32.46 -8.44
CA ILE A 11 9.56 31.44 -9.49
C ILE A 11 9.64 32.11 -10.87
N ILE A 12 8.96 33.25 -11.05
CA ILE A 12 8.99 34.01 -12.32
C ILE A 12 10.41 34.52 -12.61
N GLU A 13 11.12 34.96 -11.58
CA GLU A 13 12.52 35.38 -11.66
C GLU A 13 13.50 34.21 -11.86
N GLY A 14 13.01 32.95 -11.82
CA GLY A 14 13.83 31.77 -12.09
C GLY A 14 14.88 31.47 -11.02
N LYS A 15 14.65 31.86 -9.76
CA LYS A 15 15.62 31.60 -8.66
C LYS A 15 15.82 30.08 -8.49
N PRO A 16 17.00 29.52 -8.82
CA PRO A 16 17.16 28.07 -8.98
C PRO A 16 16.82 27.27 -7.72
N SER A 17 17.26 27.74 -6.54
CA SER A 17 17.00 27.06 -5.26
C SER A 17 15.52 26.98 -4.89
N ILE A 18 14.74 28.01 -5.25
CA ILE A 18 13.31 28.10 -4.96
C ILE A 18 12.53 27.21 -5.94
N VAL A 19 12.89 27.25 -7.23
CA VAL A 19 12.29 26.39 -8.26
C VAL A 19 12.56 24.91 -7.94
N LEU A 20 13.80 24.53 -7.63
CA LEU A 20 14.14 23.16 -7.24
C LEU A 20 13.46 22.73 -5.94
N GLY A 21 13.35 23.64 -4.96
CA GLY A 21 12.61 23.40 -3.72
C GLY A 21 11.12 23.12 -3.96
N LEU A 22 10.50 23.82 -4.91
CA LEU A 22 9.13 23.60 -5.33
C LEU A 22 8.96 22.25 -6.04
N ILE A 23 9.81 21.96 -7.03
CA ILE A 23 9.78 20.68 -7.77
C ILE A 23 9.92 19.50 -6.81
N TRP A 24 10.88 19.55 -5.89
CA TRP A 24 11.03 18.53 -4.86
C TRP A 24 9.76 18.38 -4.00
N THR A 25 9.13 19.49 -3.61
CA THR A 25 7.91 19.44 -2.80
C THR A 25 6.77 18.74 -3.54
N ILE A 26 6.68 18.91 -4.86
CA ILE A 26 5.71 18.24 -5.72
C ILE A 26 6.04 16.75 -5.82
N ILE A 27 7.28 16.40 -6.21
CA ILE A 27 7.73 15.00 -6.33
C ILE A 27 7.52 14.26 -5.00
N PHE A 28 8.00 14.82 -3.90
CA PHE A 28 7.91 14.17 -2.61
C PHE A 28 6.46 13.89 -2.20
N HIS A 29 5.55 14.85 -2.40
CA HIS A 29 4.17 14.72 -1.93
C HIS A 29 3.32 13.80 -2.81
N PHE A 30 3.41 13.92 -4.13
CA PHE A 30 2.55 13.17 -5.05
C PHE A 30 3.12 11.82 -5.44
N HIS A 31 4.43 11.65 -5.37
CA HIS A 31 5.09 10.42 -5.76
C HIS A 31 5.52 9.64 -4.52
N ILE A 32 6.47 10.16 -3.74
CA ILE A 32 7.10 9.39 -2.66
C ILE A 32 6.15 9.17 -1.46
N GLU A 33 5.49 10.22 -0.98
CA GLU A 33 4.60 10.18 0.17
C GLU A 33 3.34 9.35 -0.13
N GLU A 34 2.83 9.45 -1.35
CA GLU A 34 1.74 8.60 -1.84
C GLU A 34 2.15 7.13 -1.87
N LEU A 35 3.32 6.84 -2.46
CA LEU A 35 3.82 5.47 -2.55
C LEU A 35 4.05 4.83 -1.18
N ALA A 36 4.64 5.60 -0.26
CA ALA A 36 4.92 5.16 1.10
C ALA A 36 3.65 4.93 1.95
N ARG A 37 2.57 5.66 1.70
CA ARG A 37 1.32 5.49 2.45
C ARG A 37 0.69 4.14 2.18
N THR A 38 0.72 3.68 0.93
CA THR A 38 0.25 2.32 0.59
C THR A 38 1.12 1.25 1.25
N LEU A 39 2.45 1.43 1.32
CA LEU A 39 3.33 0.49 2.03
C LEU A 39 2.92 0.39 3.52
N ALA A 40 2.62 1.52 4.17
CA ALA A 40 2.16 1.49 5.56
C ALA A 40 0.86 0.69 5.75
N CYS A 41 0.01 0.58 4.73
CA CYS A 41 -1.19 -0.27 4.77
C CYS A 41 -0.88 -1.77 4.63
N THR A 42 0.23 -2.15 3.97
CA THR A 42 0.65 -3.56 3.83
C THR A 42 1.43 -4.09 5.05
N TYR A 43 2.21 -3.25 5.74
CA TYR A 43 3.02 -3.67 6.90
C TYR A 43 2.32 -3.55 8.27
N ASN A 44 1.10 -3.01 8.34
CA ASN A 44 0.37 -2.92 9.61
C ASN A 44 -0.39 -4.22 9.95
N GLN A 45 0.36 -5.17 10.52
CA GLN A 45 -0.07 -6.02 11.64
C GLN A 45 0.94 -5.82 12.80
N PRO A 46 0.50 -5.90 14.07
CA PRO A 46 0.99 -5.02 15.13
C PRO A 46 2.29 -5.48 15.78
N SER A 47 3.14 -4.52 16.17
CA SER A 47 3.99 -4.67 17.35
C SER A 47 4.15 -3.34 18.09
N LEU A 48 3.93 -3.42 19.39
CA LEU A 48 3.96 -2.38 20.42
C LEU A 48 5.29 -1.59 20.53
N ASP A 49 5.19 -0.53 21.35
CA ASP A 49 6.21 0.29 22.05
C ASP A 49 6.50 1.68 21.43
N CYS A 50 6.34 2.84 22.09
CA CYS A 50 5.99 3.23 23.46
C CYS A 50 5.45 4.68 23.51
N SER A 51 4.53 4.93 24.44
CA SER A 51 4.34 6.09 25.35
C SER A 51 4.71 7.53 24.91
N SER A 52 3.72 8.44 24.99
CA SER A 52 3.75 9.52 26.00
C SER A 52 2.48 10.40 26.02
N THR A 53 1.81 10.31 27.17
CA THR A 53 1.10 11.35 27.95
C THR A 53 0.16 12.31 27.22
N VAL A 54 -1.13 12.11 27.49
CA VAL A 54 -2.18 13.11 27.41
C VAL A 54 -1.88 14.28 28.35
N ASP A 55 -1.98 15.51 27.85
CA ASP A 55 -2.39 16.65 28.67
C ASP A 55 -3.22 17.62 27.83
N SER A 56 -4.33 18.06 28.43
CA SER A 56 -5.45 18.74 27.79
C SER A 56 -5.42 20.26 28.04
N SER A 57 -6.05 20.99 27.12
CA SER A 57 -6.60 22.35 27.26
C SER A 57 -5.75 23.59 26.83
N PRO A 58 -6.37 24.75 26.49
CA PRO A 58 -6.46 25.15 25.08
C PRO A 58 -6.13 26.64 24.83
N LYS A 59 -5.26 26.99 23.87
CA LYS A 59 -5.29 28.33 23.22
C LYS A 59 -4.86 28.28 21.76
N ALA A 60 -5.66 28.95 20.92
CA ALA A 60 -5.68 28.97 19.46
C ALA A 60 -4.45 29.60 18.75
N ARG A 61 -3.26 29.55 19.35
CA ARG A 61 -1.99 29.99 18.72
C ARG A 61 -0.99 28.84 18.45
N ARG A 62 -1.36 27.59 18.74
CA ARG A 62 -0.47 26.40 18.66
C ARG A 62 -0.64 25.53 17.39
N SER A 63 -1.55 25.88 16.48
CA SER A 63 -1.93 25.03 15.33
C SER A 63 -0.83 24.91 14.26
N ALA A 64 -0.18 26.01 13.88
CA ALA A 64 0.85 26.00 12.83
C ALA A 64 2.12 25.22 13.24
N LYS A 65 2.52 25.29 14.51
CA LYS A 65 3.70 24.58 15.05
C LYS A 65 3.43 23.08 15.27
N LYS A 66 2.20 22.72 15.70
CA LYS A 66 1.76 21.31 15.75
C LYS A 66 1.68 20.71 14.33
N SER A 67 1.09 21.42 13.37
CA SER A 67 0.98 20.97 11.98
C SER A 67 2.34 20.80 11.30
N ALA A 68 3.28 21.74 11.50
CA ALA A 68 4.65 21.62 10.97
C ALA A 68 5.39 20.40 11.57
N LYS A 69 5.25 20.16 12.88
CA LYS A 69 5.88 19.01 13.56
C LYS A 69 5.27 17.68 13.11
N ILE A 70 3.96 17.65 12.88
CA ILE A 70 3.26 16.48 12.32
C ILE A 70 3.75 16.22 10.89
N LYS A 71 3.89 17.25 10.04
CA LYS A 71 4.36 17.10 8.66
C LYS A 71 5.81 16.66 8.55
N GLU A 72 6.72 17.20 9.36
CA GLU A 72 8.11 16.70 9.41
C GLU A 72 8.14 15.24 9.88
N ARG A 73 7.28 14.85 10.84
CA ARG A 73 7.11 13.45 11.21
C ARG A 73 6.64 12.58 10.03
N TRP A 74 5.69 13.06 9.21
CA TRP A 74 5.24 12.31 8.02
C TRP A 74 6.31 12.20 6.94
N LYS A 75 7.07 13.26 6.66
CA LYS A 75 8.20 13.19 5.72
C LYS A 75 9.24 12.17 6.17
N ILE A 76 9.58 12.20 7.46
CA ILE A 76 10.49 11.22 8.08
C ILE A 76 9.88 9.82 7.96
N SER A 77 8.56 9.67 8.11
CA SER A 77 7.87 8.39 7.94
C SER A 77 7.94 7.87 6.51
N ALA A 78 7.65 8.70 5.50
CA ALA A 78 7.68 8.28 4.09
C ALA A 78 9.09 7.92 3.63
N THR A 79 10.08 8.73 4.02
CA THR A 79 11.50 8.46 3.75
C THR A 79 11.93 7.14 4.38
N LYS A 80 11.56 6.90 5.65
CA LYS A 80 11.85 5.64 6.34
C LYS A 80 11.16 4.45 5.70
N ALA A 81 9.91 4.59 5.26
CA ALA A 81 9.17 3.53 4.58
C ALA A 81 9.83 3.15 3.24
N LEU A 82 10.21 4.14 2.43
CA LEU A 82 10.94 3.88 1.18
C LEU A 82 12.30 3.21 1.46
N LEU A 83 13.02 3.64 2.50
CA LEU A 83 14.30 3.05 2.88
C LEU A 83 14.13 1.61 3.36
N PHE A 84 13.08 1.34 4.14
CA PHE A 84 12.75 0.00 4.60
C PHE A 84 12.44 -0.93 3.41
N TRP A 85 11.63 -0.47 2.46
CA TRP A 85 11.35 -1.22 1.24
C TRP A 85 12.64 -1.53 0.46
N ALA A 86 13.51 -0.54 0.25
CA ALA A 86 14.78 -0.75 -0.45
C ALA A 86 15.68 -1.78 0.26
N LYS A 87 15.73 -1.73 1.60
CA LYS A 87 16.44 -2.74 2.41
C LYS A 87 15.88 -4.14 2.22
N GLU A 88 14.57 -4.27 2.18
CA GLU A 88 13.90 -5.56 1.98
C GLU A 88 14.26 -6.17 0.62
N GLN A 89 14.23 -5.38 -0.45
CA GLN A 89 14.65 -5.82 -1.78
C GLN A 89 16.11 -6.27 -1.82
N CYS A 90 16.98 -5.64 -1.03
CA CYS A 90 18.40 -5.98 -0.97
C CYS A 90 18.73 -7.13 -0.01
N SER A 91 17.82 -7.46 0.92
CA SER A 91 18.06 -8.44 1.99
C SER A 91 18.48 -9.84 1.52
N PRO A 92 18.01 -10.38 0.38
CA PRO A 92 18.45 -11.69 -0.11
C PRO A 92 19.94 -11.73 -0.47
N TYR A 93 20.57 -10.57 -0.67
CA TYR A 93 21.93 -10.46 -1.20
C TYR A 93 22.98 -10.13 -0.14
N GLY A 94 22.61 -10.19 1.16
CA GLY A 94 23.42 -10.24 2.39
C GLY A 94 24.59 -9.25 2.56
N SER A 95 25.49 -9.21 1.59
CA SER A 95 26.61 -8.29 1.41
C SER A 95 26.22 -6.85 1.03
N ILE A 96 24.97 -6.61 0.60
CA ILE A 96 24.51 -5.29 0.15
C ILE A 96 23.69 -4.63 1.27
N SER A 97 24.21 -3.55 1.84
CA SER A 97 23.56 -2.80 2.93
C SER A 97 23.14 -1.41 2.45
N VAL A 98 21.88 -1.07 2.70
CA VAL A 98 21.30 0.24 2.37
C VAL A 98 20.91 0.94 3.65
N THR A 99 21.60 2.01 4.04
CA THR A 99 21.33 2.72 5.31
C THR A 99 20.87 4.17 5.13
N ASP A 100 21.04 4.72 3.93
CA ASP A 100 20.70 6.08 3.56
C ASP A 100 20.21 6.14 2.09
N PHE A 101 19.86 7.34 1.61
CA PHE A 101 19.69 7.65 0.19
C PHE A 101 20.86 8.48 -0.35
N LYS A 102 22.07 8.21 0.11
CA LYS A 102 23.30 8.93 -0.24
C LYS A 102 24.38 7.92 -0.59
N SER A 103 25.41 7.84 0.25
CA SER A 103 26.60 7.03 0.06
C SER A 103 26.34 5.53 -0.11
N SER A 104 25.27 4.99 0.46
CA SER A 104 24.92 3.57 0.30
C SER A 104 24.72 3.18 -1.16
N TRP A 105 24.29 4.13 -2.00
CA TRP A 105 23.94 3.91 -3.41
C TRP A 105 25.09 4.14 -4.38
N ARG A 106 26.20 4.71 -3.89
CA ARG A 106 27.36 5.09 -4.69
C ARG A 106 27.96 3.92 -5.47
N SER A 107 27.92 2.71 -4.90
CA SER A 107 28.50 1.51 -5.53
C SER A 107 27.69 0.96 -6.71
N GLY A 108 26.46 1.44 -6.92
CA GLY A 108 25.52 0.88 -7.90
C GLY A 108 24.90 -0.46 -7.49
N LEU A 109 25.47 -1.17 -6.52
CA LEU A 109 25.00 -2.49 -6.07
C LEU A 109 23.55 -2.50 -5.56
N PRO A 110 23.07 -1.51 -4.78
CA PRO A 110 21.66 -1.50 -4.38
C PRO A 110 20.68 -1.37 -5.55
N PHE A 111 21.02 -0.61 -6.60
CA PHE A 111 20.18 -0.52 -7.79
C PHE A 111 20.12 -1.87 -8.50
N LEU A 112 21.27 -2.52 -8.71
CA LEU A 112 21.34 -3.85 -9.30
C LEU A 112 20.59 -4.91 -8.48
N ALA A 113 20.70 -4.85 -7.15
CA ALA A 113 19.99 -5.75 -6.24
C ALA A 113 18.47 -5.59 -6.36
N ILE A 114 17.98 -4.35 -6.37
CA ILE A 114 16.55 -4.07 -6.56
C ILE A 114 16.08 -4.58 -7.91
N ILE A 115 16.83 -4.34 -9.00
CA ILE A 115 16.46 -4.83 -10.33
C ILE A 115 16.38 -6.37 -10.33
N ASN A 116 17.36 -7.05 -9.76
CA ASN A 116 17.35 -8.51 -9.69
C ASN A 116 16.24 -9.06 -8.77
N ALA A 117 15.85 -8.33 -7.72
CA ALA A 117 14.72 -8.71 -6.87
C ALA A 117 13.38 -8.56 -7.62
N LEU A 118 13.23 -7.50 -8.42
CA LEU A 118 12.02 -7.23 -9.21
C LEU A 118 11.90 -8.16 -10.42
N ARG A 119 13.03 -8.52 -11.05
CA ARG A 119 13.09 -9.43 -12.20
C ARG A 119 14.36 -10.28 -12.12
N PRO A 120 14.27 -11.47 -11.47
CA PRO A 120 15.41 -12.36 -11.31
C PRO A 120 16.00 -12.83 -12.64
N GLY A 121 17.33 -13.01 -12.67
CA GLY A 121 18.04 -13.59 -13.81
C GLY A 121 18.58 -12.57 -14.82
N LEU A 122 18.36 -11.27 -14.59
CA LEU A 122 18.94 -10.21 -15.42
C LEU A 122 20.37 -9.84 -15.03
N ILE A 123 20.77 -10.09 -13.78
CA ILE A 123 22.00 -9.58 -13.20
C ILE A 123 22.71 -10.69 -12.43
N ASP A 124 24.00 -10.87 -12.70
CA ASP A 124 24.91 -11.59 -11.81
C ASP A 124 25.50 -10.62 -10.78
N LEU A 125 24.99 -10.70 -9.55
CA LEU A 125 25.43 -9.83 -8.46
C LEU A 125 26.80 -10.21 -7.90
N GLU A 126 27.29 -11.43 -8.11
CA GLU A 126 28.65 -11.79 -7.68
C GLU A 126 29.69 -11.16 -8.60
N GLU A 127 29.43 -11.14 -9.91
CA GLU A 127 30.28 -10.44 -10.87
C GLU A 127 30.25 -8.92 -10.63
N ALA A 128 29.08 -8.35 -10.36
CA ALA A 128 28.92 -6.91 -10.12
C ALA A 128 29.75 -6.40 -8.93
N LYS A 129 29.97 -7.21 -7.89
CA LYS A 129 30.81 -6.82 -6.74
C LYS A 129 32.28 -6.59 -7.10
N ALA A 130 32.76 -7.18 -8.19
CA ALA A 130 34.14 -7.02 -8.65
C ALA A 130 34.32 -5.82 -9.60
N ARG A 131 33.23 -5.22 -10.09
CA ARG A 131 33.25 -4.08 -11.02
C ARG A 131 33.39 -2.74 -10.29
N SER A 132 33.74 -1.70 -11.03
CA SER A 132 33.76 -0.34 -10.50
C SER A 132 32.34 0.19 -10.25
N ASN A 133 32.23 1.19 -9.35
CA ASN A 133 30.97 1.88 -9.07
C ASN A 133 30.30 2.38 -10.37
N LYS A 134 31.09 3.02 -11.23
CA LYS A 134 30.60 3.64 -12.47
C LYS A 134 30.03 2.60 -13.44
N GLU A 135 30.70 1.46 -13.60
CA GLU A 135 30.20 0.34 -14.43
C GLU A 135 28.89 -0.23 -13.86
N ASN A 136 28.82 -0.41 -12.54
CA ASN A 136 27.60 -0.90 -11.89
C ASN A 136 26.43 0.07 -12.02
N LEU A 137 26.68 1.36 -11.88
CA LEU A 137 25.67 2.41 -12.04
C LEU A 137 25.15 2.50 -13.47
N ASP A 138 26.04 2.51 -14.46
CA ASP A 138 25.64 2.56 -15.87
C ASP A 138 24.82 1.32 -16.25
N GLU A 139 25.26 0.13 -15.85
CA GLU A 139 24.54 -1.10 -16.14
C GLU A 139 23.17 -1.13 -15.44
N ALA A 140 23.09 -0.71 -14.18
CA ALA A 140 21.82 -0.64 -13.46
C ALA A 140 20.83 0.29 -14.17
N PHE A 141 21.29 1.46 -14.61
CA PHE A 141 20.43 2.44 -15.28
C PHE A 141 20.02 1.97 -16.68
N ARG A 142 20.92 1.30 -17.39
CA ARG A 142 20.63 0.69 -18.70
C ARG A 142 19.59 -0.43 -18.60
N ILE A 143 19.75 -1.35 -17.65
CA ILE A 143 18.79 -2.44 -17.45
C ILE A 143 17.44 -1.89 -16.98
N ALA A 144 17.42 -0.94 -16.04
CA ALA A 144 16.17 -0.34 -15.57
C ALA A 144 15.36 0.27 -16.72
N GLU A 145 16.00 0.97 -17.65
CA GLU A 145 15.35 1.56 -18.81
C GLU A 145 14.90 0.50 -19.84
N SER A 146 15.78 -0.42 -20.21
CA SER A 146 15.49 -1.39 -21.28
C SER A 146 14.57 -2.54 -20.86
N GLU A 147 14.68 -3.02 -19.62
CA GLU A 147 13.96 -4.22 -19.15
C GLU A 147 12.77 -3.91 -18.22
N LEU A 148 12.80 -2.77 -17.52
CA LEU A 148 11.73 -2.36 -16.60
C LEU A 148 10.99 -1.10 -17.09
N ASN A 149 11.44 -0.48 -18.18
CA ASN A 149 10.88 0.77 -18.71
C ASN A 149 10.86 1.90 -17.66
N ILE A 150 11.85 1.93 -16.78
CA ILE A 150 12.08 2.98 -15.79
C ILE A 150 13.04 4.02 -16.40
N PRO A 151 12.63 5.29 -16.57
CA PRO A 151 13.44 6.28 -17.27
C PRO A 151 14.72 6.62 -16.49
N ARG A 152 15.85 6.75 -17.18
CA ARG A 152 17.14 7.12 -16.57
C ARG A 152 17.11 8.57 -16.05
N LEU A 153 16.89 8.76 -14.75
CA LEU A 153 16.85 10.09 -14.10
C LEU A 153 18.20 10.55 -13.55
N LEU A 154 19.17 9.64 -13.43
CA LEU A 154 20.48 9.89 -12.84
C LEU A 154 21.58 9.52 -13.83
N GLU A 155 22.67 10.27 -13.81
CA GLU A 155 23.91 9.91 -14.49
C GLU A 155 24.86 9.21 -13.50
N PRO A 156 25.64 8.20 -13.94
CA PRO A 156 26.62 7.53 -13.08
C PRO A 156 27.59 8.50 -12.39
N GLU A 157 27.99 9.56 -13.07
CA GLU A 157 28.90 10.60 -12.60
C GLU A 157 28.33 11.42 -11.45
N ASP A 158 27.01 11.64 -11.43
CA ASP A 158 26.33 12.38 -10.36
C ASP A 158 26.16 11.54 -9.08
N VAL A 159 26.23 10.21 -9.22
CA VAL A 159 26.07 9.26 -8.11
C VAL A 159 27.41 8.78 -7.57
N ASP A 160 28.42 8.56 -8.42
CA ASP A 160 29.79 8.17 -8.01
C ASP A 160 30.61 9.35 -7.45
N VAL A 161 30.01 10.08 -6.51
CA VAL A 161 30.63 11.16 -5.75
C VAL A 161 30.58 10.84 -4.27
N MET A 162 31.39 11.54 -3.45
CA MET A 162 31.47 11.29 -2.01
C MET A 162 30.13 11.45 -1.28
N ASN A 163 29.28 12.37 -1.75
CA ASN A 163 28.02 12.71 -1.10
C ASN A 163 26.96 13.01 -2.16
N PRO A 164 26.37 11.97 -2.78
CA PRO A 164 25.38 12.16 -3.84
C PRO A 164 24.10 12.78 -3.29
N ASP A 165 23.33 13.44 -4.16
CA ASP A 165 22.12 14.15 -3.75
C ASP A 165 21.01 13.19 -3.31
N GLU A 166 20.55 13.39 -2.07
CA GLU A 166 19.56 12.52 -1.43
C GLU A 166 18.22 12.52 -2.15
N LYS A 167 17.81 13.69 -2.64
CA LYS A 167 16.50 13.87 -3.26
C LYS A 167 16.48 13.23 -4.64
N SER A 168 17.57 13.34 -5.39
CA SER A 168 17.76 12.68 -6.68
C SER A 168 17.71 11.16 -6.52
N ILE A 169 18.46 10.59 -5.56
CA ILE A 169 18.42 9.14 -5.29
C ILE A 169 17.00 8.71 -4.87
N MET A 170 16.38 9.40 -3.91
CA MET A 170 15.02 9.08 -3.47
C MET A 170 14.00 9.12 -4.62
N THR A 171 14.10 10.12 -5.50
CA THR A 171 13.22 10.27 -6.66
C THR A 171 13.37 9.07 -7.59
N TYR A 172 14.59 8.64 -7.84
CA TYR A 172 14.83 7.51 -8.73
C TYR A 172 14.42 6.17 -8.10
N VAL A 173 14.74 5.94 -6.82
CA VAL A 173 14.32 4.73 -6.09
C VAL A 173 12.80 4.58 -6.03
N ALA A 174 12.08 5.70 -5.91
CA ALA A 174 10.62 5.70 -5.91
C ALA A 174 10.03 5.20 -7.26
N GLN A 175 10.73 5.34 -8.38
CA GLN A 175 10.32 4.75 -9.66
C GLN A 175 10.32 3.23 -9.62
N PHE A 176 11.33 2.61 -8.98
CA PHE A 176 11.38 1.16 -8.79
C PHE A 176 10.25 0.67 -7.90
N LEU A 177 9.93 1.41 -6.82
CA LEU A 177 8.77 1.10 -5.97
C LEU A 177 7.44 1.26 -6.73
N GLN A 178 7.32 2.25 -7.59
CA GLN A 178 6.14 2.39 -8.45
C GLN A 178 6.03 1.20 -9.41
N TYR A 179 7.13 0.82 -10.07
CA TYR A 179 7.19 -0.34 -10.94
C TYR A 179 6.76 -1.63 -10.21
N SER A 180 7.30 -1.86 -9.01
CA SER A 180 6.99 -3.07 -8.23
C SER A 180 5.50 -3.18 -7.87
N ARG A 181 4.79 -2.05 -7.82
CA ARG A 181 3.35 -2.00 -7.53
C ARG A 181 2.49 -2.12 -8.78
N ASN A 182 3.02 -1.70 -9.92
CA ASN A 182 2.34 -1.79 -11.20
C ASN A 182 2.63 -3.11 -11.91
N MET A 183 3.54 -3.95 -11.38
CA MET A 183 3.79 -5.27 -11.93
C MET A 183 2.47 -6.07 -11.95
N PRO A 184 2.08 -6.65 -13.09
CA PRO A 184 0.95 -7.58 -13.13
C PRO A 184 1.17 -8.67 -12.09
N GLU A 185 0.10 -9.00 -11.38
CA GLU A 185 0.18 -9.96 -10.27
C GLU A 185 0.79 -11.27 -10.78
N SER A 186 1.63 -11.91 -9.95
CA SER A 186 2.22 -13.20 -10.31
C SER A 186 1.12 -14.20 -10.71
N GLU A 187 1.44 -15.14 -11.60
CA GLU A 187 0.49 -16.21 -11.98
C GLU A 187 -0.10 -16.91 -10.75
N ASP A 188 0.67 -17.03 -9.67
CA ASP A 188 0.22 -17.54 -8.36
C ASP A 188 -0.86 -16.65 -7.70
N MET A 189 -0.68 -15.33 -7.68
CA MET A 189 -1.70 -14.40 -7.16
C MET A 189 -2.95 -14.40 -8.03
N GLN A 190 -2.80 -14.41 -9.35
CA GLN A 190 -3.93 -14.51 -10.27
C GLN A 190 -4.69 -15.83 -10.07
N GLY A 191 -3.97 -16.95 -9.88
CA GLY A 191 -4.52 -18.24 -9.52
C GLY A 191 -5.37 -18.15 -8.25
N LYS A 192 -4.84 -17.57 -7.17
CA LYS A 192 -5.57 -17.39 -5.91
C LYS A 192 -6.80 -16.49 -6.05
N VAL A 193 -6.74 -15.43 -6.86
CA VAL A 193 -7.90 -14.56 -7.16
C VAL A 193 -8.97 -15.37 -7.90
N THR A 194 -8.60 -16.15 -8.92
CA THR A 194 -9.55 -16.98 -9.66
C THR A 194 -10.19 -18.08 -8.81
N GLU A 195 -9.41 -18.71 -7.93
CA GLU A 195 -9.90 -19.71 -6.98
C GLU A 195 -10.90 -19.09 -5.99
N THR A 196 -10.56 -17.92 -5.45
CA THR A 196 -11.45 -17.18 -4.54
C THR A 196 -12.75 -16.78 -5.24
N MET A 197 -12.68 -16.29 -6.48
CA MET A 197 -13.86 -15.97 -7.30
C MET A 197 -14.76 -17.17 -7.55
N SER A 198 -14.16 -18.33 -7.87
CA SER A 198 -14.89 -19.60 -8.03
C SER A 198 -15.61 -19.99 -6.74
N TRP A 199 -14.92 -19.90 -5.60
CA TRP A 199 -15.51 -20.16 -4.28
C TRP A 199 -16.68 -19.22 -3.97
N LEU A 200 -16.54 -17.91 -4.20
CA LEU A 200 -17.61 -16.93 -4.01
C LEU A 200 -18.86 -17.25 -4.85
N ALA A 201 -18.66 -17.66 -6.11
CA ALA A 201 -19.75 -18.07 -6.99
C ALA A 201 -20.48 -19.32 -6.45
N VAL A 202 -19.74 -20.30 -5.92
CA VAL A 202 -20.31 -21.49 -5.28
C VAL A 202 -21.14 -21.11 -4.05
N GLN A 203 -20.62 -20.23 -3.17
CA GLN A 203 -21.36 -19.81 -1.97
C GLN A 203 -22.63 -19.04 -2.32
N ARG A 204 -22.58 -18.16 -3.33
CA ARG A 204 -23.78 -17.45 -3.79
C ARG A 204 -24.83 -18.43 -4.33
N LYS A 205 -24.42 -19.43 -5.10
CA LYS A 205 -25.33 -20.46 -5.63
C LYS A 205 -25.94 -21.29 -4.49
N LYS A 206 -25.13 -21.74 -3.52
CA LYS A 206 -25.60 -22.46 -2.33
C LYS A 206 -26.65 -21.64 -1.57
N LEU A 207 -26.38 -20.36 -1.33
CA LEU A 207 -27.31 -19.45 -0.65
C LEU A 207 -28.61 -19.28 -1.44
N ALA A 208 -28.53 -19.08 -2.76
CA ALA A 208 -29.72 -18.94 -3.61
C ALA A 208 -30.59 -20.21 -3.61
N THR A 209 -29.97 -21.39 -3.72
CA THR A 209 -30.67 -22.68 -3.65
C THR A 209 -31.36 -22.87 -2.30
N LEU A 210 -30.65 -22.59 -1.20
CA LEU A 210 -31.21 -22.68 0.15
C LEU A 210 -32.44 -21.77 0.33
N LEU A 211 -32.41 -20.55 -0.20
CA LEU A 211 -33.54 -19.62 -0.13
C LEU A 211 -34.76 -20.10 -0.94
N MET A 212 -34.53 -20.75 -2.09
CA MET A 212 -35.60 -21.33 -2.91
C MET A 212 -36.20 -22.58 -2.28
N ASP A 213 -35.36 -23.50 -1.84
CA ASP A 213 -35.80 -24.78 -1.25
C ASP A 213 -36.58 -24.56 0.05
N THR A 214 -36.24 -23.50 0.79
CA THR A 214 -36.90 -23.18 2.05
C THR A 214 -38.07 -22.22 1.90
N GLU A 215 -38.41 -21.70 0.72
CA GLU A 215 -39.42 -20.63 0.54
C GLU A 215 -40.77 -20.94 1.21
N ASN A 216 -41.24 -22.18 1.07
CA ASN A 216 -42.52 -22.66 1.61
C ASN A 216 -42.38 -23.44 2.93
N GLU A 217 -41.18 -23.50 3.49
CA GLU A 217 -40.89 -24.23 4.73
C GLU A 217 -41.26 -23.42 5.99
N THR A 218 -41.38 -24.15 7.10
CA THR A 218 -41.63 -23.53 8.41
C THR A 218 -40.46 -22.61 8.83
N TYR A 219 -40.76 -21.61 9.65
CA TYR A 219 -39.75 -20.69 10.19
C TYR A 219 -38.57 -21.42 10.86
N TYR A 220 -38.87 -22.45 11.65
CA TYR A 220 -37.85 -23.24 12.33
C TYR A 220 -36.92 -23.95 11.34
N GLN A 221 -37.49 -24.51 10.27
CA GLN A 221 -36.71 -25.20 9.24
C GLN A 221 -35.85 -24.21 8.45
N LYS A 222 -36.39 -23.04 8.07
CA LYS A 222 -35.63 -21.93 7.46
C LYS A 222 -34.43 -21.52 8.32
N TYR A 223 -34.65 -21.32 9.61
CA TYR A 223 -33.60 -20.94 10.56
C TYR A 223 -32.53 -22.03 10.68
N LYS A 224 -32.94 -23.29 10.82
CA LYS A 224 -32.02 -24.44 10.93
C LYS A 224 -31.10 -24.57 9.73
N GLU A 225 -31.66 -24.51 8.52
CA GLU A 225 -30.88 -24.61 7.27
C GLU A 225 -29.94 -23.41 7.11
N MET A 226 -30.41 -22.20 7.40
CA MET A 226 -29.57 -20.98 7.36
C MET A 226 -28.39 -21.05 8.34
N MET A 227 -28.61 -21.56 9.55
CA MET A 227 -27.53 -21.73 10.54
C MET A 227 -26.51 -22.76 10.09
N SER A 228 -26.95 -23.89 9.52
CA SER A 228 -26.05 -24.90 8.95
C SER A 228 -25.21 -24.35 7.80
N PHE A 229 -25.82 -23.56 6.90
CA PHE A 229 -25.10 -22.85 5.85
C PHE A 229 -24.07 -21.88 6.42
N MET A 230 -24.44 -21.08 7.42
CA MET A 230 -23.56 -20.09 8.03
C MET A 230 -22.31 -20.73 8.66
N GLU A 231 -22.47 -21.87 9.33
CA GLU A 231 -21.36 -22.61 9.94
C GLU A 231 -20.37 -23.11 8.87
N ALA A 232 -20.88 -23.75 7.82
CA ALA A 232 -20.06 -24.21 6.69
C ALA A 232 -19.39 -23.03 5.96
N PHE A 233 -20.13 -21.95 5.70
CA PHE A 233 -19.60 -20.75 5.06
C PHE A 233 -18.45 -20.14 5.86
N ASN A 234 -18.61 -19.99 7.18
CA ASN A 234 -17.58 -19.43 8.05
C ASN A 234 -16.35 -20.34 8.15
N GLN A 235 -16.53 -21.67 8.10
CA GLN A 235 -15.43 -22.61 8.09
C GLN A 235 -14.62 -22.53 6.78
N GLU A 236 -15.29 -22.57 5.63
CA GLU A 236 -14.64 -22.49 4.31
C GLU A 236 -13.97 -21.12 4.08
N LYS A 237 -14.60 -20.03 4.53
CA LYS A 237 -14.09 -18.65 4.41
C LYS A 237 -12.69 -18.48 4.99
N LYS A 238 -12.31 -19.24 6.03
CA LYS A 238 -10.99 -19.13 6.68
C LYS A 238 -9.83 -19.30 5.71
N ALA A 239 -9.96 -20.17 4.70
CA ALA A 239 -8.93 -20.40 3.69
C ALA A 239 -8.71 -19.19 2.77
N PHE A 240 -9.75 -18.39 2.55
CA PHE A 240 -9.74 -17.23 1.64
C PHE A 240 -9.56 -15.90 2.38
N LEU A 241 -9.62 -15.92 3.72
CA LEU A 241 -9.56 -14.74 4.57
C LEU A 241 -8.31 -13.87 4.33
N PRO A 242 -7.10 -14.42 4.15
CA PRO A 242 -5.90 -13.61 3.92
C PRO A 242 -6.00 -12.73 2.67
N LEU A 243 -6.70 -13.22 1.63
CA LEU A 243 -6.83 -12.54 0.35
C LEU A 243 -8.04 -11.59 0.33
N LEU A 244 -9.16 -12.01 0.93
CA LEU A 244 -10.38 -11.19 1.08
C LEU A 244 -10.18 -9.98 2.03
N SER A 245 -9.32 -10.12 3.04
CA SER A 245 -9.03 -9.06 4.02
C SER A 245 -7.89 -8.11 3.61
N SER A 246 -7.32 -8.29 2.41
CA SER A 246 -6.23 -7.47 1.91
C SER A 246 -6.63 -5.98 1.86
N LYS A 247 -5.97 -5.15 2.68
CA LYS A 247 -6.20 -3.70 2.81
C LYS A 247 -5.53 -2.86 1.72
N ARG A 248 -5.18 -3.44 0.57
CA ARG A 248 -4.74 -2.64 -0.59
C ARG A 248 -5.85 -1.65 -0.99
N ASN A 249 -5.46 -0.41 -1.29
CA ASN A 249 -6.34 0.62 -1.81
C ASN A 249 -7.07 0.11 -3.06
N GLU A 250 -8.39 0.31 -3.15
CA GLU A 250 -9.19 -0.13 -4.30
C GLU A 250 -8.67 0.38 -5.64
N ALA A 251 -8.14 1.61 -5.67
CA ALA A 251 -7.59 2.24 -6.87
C ALA A 251 -6.33 1.56 -7.42
N GLU A 252 -5.71 0.64 -6.68
CA GLU A 252 -4.44 -0.02 -7.03
C GLU A 252 -4.60 -1.53 -7.22
N LEU A 253 -5.82 -2.05 -7.06
CA LEU A 253 -6.12 -3.46 -7.24
C LEU A 253 -6.22 -3.77 -8.73
N SER A 254 -5.77 -4.97 -9.11
CA SER A 254 -6.09 -5.54 -10.42
C SER A 254 -7.62 -5.59 -10.61
N GLU A 255 -8.08 -5.50 -11.85
CA GLU A 255 -9.50 -5.59 -12.20
C GLU A 255 -10.13 -6.86 -11.59
N GLY A 256 -9.42 -7.99 -11.61
CA GLY A 256 -9.88 -9.24 -10.98
C GLY A 256 -10.02 -9.15 -9.46
N GLN A 257 -9.13 -8.42 -8.78
CA GLN A 257 -9.22 -8.21 -7.33
C GLN A 257 -10.34 -7.25 -6.94
N GLN A 258 -10.57 -6.20 -7.74
CA GLN A 258 -11.70 -5.30 -7.54
C GLN A 258 -13.02 -6.05 -7.66
N GLN A 259 -13.19 -6.81 -8.75
CA GLN A 259 -14.37 -7.65 -8.96
C GLN A 259 -14.57 -8.62 -7.80
N MET A 260 -13.50 -9.28 -7.34
CA MET A 260 -13.59 -10.19 -6.18
C MET A 260 -14.04 -9.49 -4.90
N LYS A 261 -13.51 -8.31 -4.58
CA LYS A 261 -13.95 -7.54 -3.41
C LYS A 261 -15.41 -7.08 -3.52
N GLU A 262 -15.84 -6.70 -4.71
CA GLU A 262 -17.24 -6.34 -4.97
C GLU A 262 -18.16 -7.53 -4.76
N GLU A 263 -17.81 -8.69 -5.31
CA GLU A 263 -18.59 -9.93 -5.19
C GLU A 263 -18.64 -10.45 -3.75
N TRP A 264 -17.54 -10.35 -3.01
CA TRP A 264 -17.50 -10.60 -1.57
C TRP A 264 -18.46 -9.69 -0.80
N SER A 265 -18.44 -8.38 -1.08
CA SER A 265 -19.30 -7.40 -0.40
C SER A 265 -20.78 -7.64 -0.68
N LYS A 266 -21.14 -7.97 -1.93
CA LYS A 266 -22.51 -8.37 -2.32
C LYS A 266 -22.96 -9.63 -1.60
N LEU A 267 -22.10 -10.65 -1.47
CA LEU A 267 -22.46 -11.88 -0.79
C LEU A 267 -22.68 -11.66 0.71
N VAL A 268 -21.79 -10.89 1.36
CA VAL A 268 -21.92 -10.57 2.79
C VAL A 268 -23.21 -9.79 3.08
N SER A 269 -23.59 -8.84 2.22
CA SER A 269 -24.84 -8.09 2.38
C SER A 269 -26.08 -8.99 2.20
N GLN A 270 -26.05 -9.92 1.23
CA GLN A 270 -27.12 -10.91 1.03
C GLN A 270 -27.26 -11.85 2.23
N VAL A 271 -26.15 -12.36 2.77
CA VAL A 271 -26.16 -13.22 3.96
C VAL A 271 -26.73 -12.46 5.16
N ARG A 272 -26.32 -11.21 5.37
CA ARG A 272 -26.80 -10.36 6.47
C ARG A 272 -28.29 -10.02 6.34
N GLY A 273 -28.77 -9.72 5.14
CA GLY A 273 -30.17 -9.37 4.90
C GLY A 273 -31.14 -10.54 5.12
N ASN A 274 -30.68 -11.78 4.95
CA ASN A 274 -31.50 -12.99 5.09
C ASN A 274 -31.38 -13.63 6.48
N SER A 275 -30.32 -13.33 7.24
CA SER A 275 -30.26 -13.65 8.66
C SER A 275 -31.04 -12.58 9.44
N ASN A 276 -32.30 -12.85 9.78
CA ASN A 276 -33.10 -11.99 10.68
C ASN A 276 -32.58 -11.99 12.14
N SER A 277 -31.27 -12.21 12.34
CA SER A 277 -30.61 -12.34 13.63
C SER A 277 -29.64 -11.17 13.84
N PRO A 278 -29.77 -10.39 14.93
CA PRO A 278 -28.75 -9.45 15.33
C PRO A 278 -27.52 -10.24 15.80
N CYS A 279 -26.33 -9.80 15.42
CA CYS A 279 -25.03 -10.23 15.94
C CYS A 279 -24.66 -11.73 15.81
N CYS A 280 -23.99 -12.07 14.71
CA CYS A 280 -22.90 -13.08 14.73
C CYS A 280 -21.73 -12.71 13.78
N MET A 281 -21.78 -11.56 13.10
CA MET A 281 -20.70 -11.12 12.18
C MET A 281 -19.64 -10.24 12.83
N CYS A 282 -19.72 -9.98 14.14
CA CYS A 282 -18.92 -8.97 14.84
C CYS A 282 -17.85 -9.55 15.78
N GLU A 283 -17.13 -10.60 15.36
CA GLU A 283 -15.85 -11.00 15.99
C GLU A 283 -14.77 -11.27 14.92
N CYS A 284 -14.64 -10.34 13.98
CA CYS A 284 -13.43 -10.20 13.18
C CYS A 284 -13.04 -8.73 13.24
N ASP A 285 -11.92 -8.43 13.90
CA ASP A 285 -11.29 -7.11 13.89
C ASP A 285 -11.16 -6.61 12.44
N GLY A 286 -12.02 -5.67 12.04
CA GLY A 286 -11.99 -5.10 10.68
C GLY A 286 -13.32 -4.70 10.06
N CYS A 287 -14.47 -4.96 10.67
CA CYS A 287 -15.78 -4.48 10.17
C CYS A 287 -16.20 -3.11 10.75
N GLU A 288 -15.38 -2.46 11.57
CA GLU A 288 -15.71 -1.18 12.22
C GLU A 288 -15.49 0.08 11.36
N SER A 289 -15.12 -0.03 10.07
CA SER A 289 -14.75 1.16 9.28
C SER A 289 -15.78 1.63 8.25
N LEU A 290 -16.97 1.03 8.16
CA LEU A 290 -18.01 1.48 7.20
C LEU A 290 -19.27 2.05 7.86
N ASN A 291 -19.27 2.27 9.18
CA ASN A 291 -20.33 3.01 9.85
C ASN A 291 -19.75 4.27 10.46
N LEU A 292 -19.78 5.38 9.72
CA LEU A 292 -19.97 6.71 10.29
C LEU A 292 -20.64 7.57 9.21
N ASP A 293 -21.72 8.23 9.64
CA ASP A 293 -22.47 9.29 8.97
C ASP A 293 -23.60 8.89 8.00
N GLN A 294 -24.67 8.31 8.53
CA GLN A 294 -26.02 8.79 8.22
C GLN A 294 -27.03 8.31 9.28
N GLU A 295 -28.02 9.17 9.55
CA GLU A 295 -29.18 8.97 10.43
C GLU A 295 -29.00 9.23 11.93
N TYR A 296 -29.00 10.52 12.31
CA TYR A 296 -29.79 10.98 13.47
C TYR A 296 -30.16 12.45 13.31
N ALA A 297 -31.11 12.72 12.41
CA ALA A 297 -31.88 13.95 12.45
C ALA A 297 -33.18 13.76 11.68
N HIS A 298 -34.19 13.11 12.28
CA HIS A 298 -35.60 13.47 12.13
C HIS A 298 -36.49 12.67 13.09
N GLY A 299 -37.41 13.36 13.77
CA GLY A 299 -38.63 12.73 14.29
C GLY A 299 -38.74 12.55 15.80
N LYS A 300 -38.80 13.63 16.58
CA LYS A 300 -39.64 13.65 17.79
C LYS A 300 -40.72 14.72 17.62
N THR A 301 -41.88 14.30 17.15
CA THR A 301 -43.16 14.98 17.41
C THR A 301 -44.22 13.93 17.75
N GLY A 302 -44.92 14.17 18.86
CA GLY A 302 -46.31 13.75 19.10
C GLY A 302 -46.60 12.30 19.46
N ARG A 303 -46.72 12.01 20.76
CA ARG A 303 -48.02 11.82 21.42
C ARG A 303 -47.85 11.89 22.94
#